data_AF-A0A965QZH9-F1
#
_entry.id   AF-A0A965QZH9-F1
#
_cell.length_a   1.000
_cell.length_b   1.000
_cell.length_c   1.000
_cell.angle_alpha   90.00
_cell.angle_beta   90.00
_cell.angle_gamma   90.00
#
_symmetry.space_group_name_H-M   'P 1'
#
loop_
_entity.id
_entity.type
_entity.pdbx_description
1 polymer ?
#
loop_
_entity_poly.entity_id
_entity_poly.type
_entity_poly.pdbx_seq_one_letter_code
_entity_poly.pdbx_strand_id
1 'polypeptide(L)'
;MSDSILRLGNLRGPDVANKITSRSIFVQPLGAIEQHGPHLPLNTDEVVATAVAEATVARVGEKLDVWLLPTLTYTKSNEHAWAPGTIWLSSTTMLSVLDDWQLPQQEIHAVFPSPRMLPAKVTQFIAWLEGQFDQDWWARRDLG
;
A
#
# COMPACT_ATOMS: atom_id res chain seq x y z
N MET A 1 -13.62 -1.09 22.20
CA MET A 1 -12.55 -1.42 21.23
C MET A 1 -11.65 -0.20 21.17
N SER A 2 -10.52 -0.24 21.86
CA SER A 2 -9.55 0.85 21.88
C SER A 2 -8.19 0.21 21.71
N ASP A 3 -7.95 -0.35 20.53
CA ASP A 3 -6.60 -0.74 20.11
C ASP A 3 -6.13 0.37 19.19
N SER A 4 -5.20 1.19 19.69
CA SER A 4 -4.75 2.37 18.98
C SER A 4 -4.00 1.94 17.72
N ILE A 5 -4.63 2.15 16.56
CA ILE A 5 -3.95 1.99 15.27
C ILE A 5 -2.66 2.80 15.31
N LEU A 6 -1.51 2.14 15.14
CA LEU A 6 -0.21 2.79 15.08
C LEU A 6 -0.14 3.57 13.77
N ARG A 7 -0.25 4.90 13.85
CA ARG A 7 -0.18 5.79 12.69
C ARG A 7 1.09 6.61 12.77
N LEU A 8 1.90 6.57 11.72
CA LEU A 8 3.13 7.37 11.67
C LEU A 8 2.82 8.87 11.77
N GLY A 9 1.78 9.32 11.06
CA GLY A 9 1.33 10.73 11.07
C GLY A 9 0.81 11.24 12.42
N ASN A 10 0.56 10.35 13.39
CA ASN A 10 0.18 10.74 14.74
C ASN A 10 1.37 10.90 15.69
N LEU A 11 2.59 10.52 15.26
CA LEU A 11 3.79 10.72 16.05
C LEU A 11 4.28 12.17 15.95
N ARG A 12 4.80 12.69 17.05
CA ARG A 12 5.61 13.91 17.01
C ARG A 12 6.98 13.57 16.46
N GLY A 13 7.64 14.52 15.79
CA GLY A 13 8.98 14.32 15.23
C GLY A 13 9.98 13.64 16.19
N PRO A 14 10.13 14.09 17.45
CA PRO A 14 11.02 13.45 18.42
C PRO A 14 10.62 12.01 18.80
N ASP A 15 9.34 11.66 18.73
CA ASP A 15 8.86 10.32 19.07
C ASP A 15 9.21 9.29 17.99
N VAL A 16 9.39 9.73 16.75
CA VAL A 16 9.77 8.86 15.62
C VAL A 16 11.08 8.15 15.92
N ALA A 17 12.11 8.87 16.37
CA ALA A 17 13.43 8.29 16.67
C ALA A 17 13.40 7.24 17.79
N ASN A 18 12.41 7.29 18.68
CA ASN A 18 12.30 6.39 19.83
C ASN A 18 11.36 5.20 19.55
N LYS A 19 10.40 5.36 18.63
CA LYS A 19 9.36 4.35 18.35
C LYS A 19 9.57 3.60 17.05
N ILE A 20 10.24 4.20 16.08
CA ILE A 20 10.50 3.60 14.78
C ILE A 20 11.91 3.02 14.77
N THR A 21 12.01 1.78 14.31
CA THR A 21 13.27 1.04 14.20
C THR A 21 13.49 0.61 12.76
N SER A 22 14.68 0.08 12.45
CA SER A 22 14.96 -0.52 11.14
C SER A 22 14.11 -1.76 10.83
N ARG A 23 13.42 -2.32 11.83
CA ARG A 23 12.52 -3.47 11.71
C ARG A 23 11.05 -3.08 11.61
N SER A 24 10.72 -1.80 11.83
CA SER A 24 9.33 -1.34 11.75
C SER A 24 8.79 -1.51 10.34
N ILE A 25 7.56 -2.01 10.25
CA ILE A 25 6.87 -2.27 9.00
C ILE A 25 5.95 -1.11 8.66
N PHE A 26 6.03 -0.59 7.44
CA PHE A 26 5.14 0.46 6.96
C PHE A 26 4.09 -0.08 5.99
N VAL A 27 2.82 0.21 6.27
CA VAL A 27 1.71 -0.03 5.35
C VAL A 27 1.37 1.28 4.67
N GLN A 28 1.60 1.35 3.36
CA GLN A 28 1.17 2.44 2.50
C GLN A 28 -0.15 2.09 1.79
N PRO A 29 -1.31 2.60 2.23
CA PRO A 29 -2.53 2.49 1.45
C PRO A 29 -2.46 3.37 0.20
N LEU A 30 -2.83 2.79 -0.94
CA LEU A 30 -2.94 3.45 -2.24
C LEU A 30 -4.41 3.40 -2.67
N GLY A 31 -5.08 4.54 -2.68
CA GLY A 31 -6.42 4.73 -3.22
C GLY A 31 -6.40 5.30 -4.63
N ALA A 32 -7.54 5.80 -5.10
CA ALA A 32 -7.66 6.56 -6.34
C ALA A 32 -8.89 7.47 -6.29
N ILE A 33 -8.88 8.54 -7.10
CA ILE A 33 -10.05 9.35 -7.44
C ILE A 33 -10.45 9.02 -8.88
N GLU A 34 -11.38 8.09 -9.04
CA GLU A 34 -11.72 7.52 -10.35
C GLU A 34 -13.20 7.17 -10.47
N GLN A 35 -13.65 6.86 -11.68
CA GLN A 35 -15.06 6.62 -11.97
C GLN A 35 -15.47 5.16 -11.67
N HIS A 36 -16.36 4.96 -10.69
CA HIS A 36 -16.91 3.65 -10.30
C HIS A 36 -18.36 3.41 -10.77
N GLY A 37 -18.76 4.04 -11.88
CA GLY A 37 -20.14 3.99 -12.40
C GLY A 37 -21.09 4.96 -11.69
N PRO A 38 -22.41 4.89 -11.95
CA PRO A 38 -23.36 5.92 -11.52
C PRO A 38 -23.75 5.85 -10.03
N HIS A 39 -23.31 4.83 -9.30
CA HIS A 39 -23.79 4.54 -7.95
C HIS A 39 -22.75 4.77 -6.85
N LEU A 40 -21.46 4.82 -7.21
CA LEU A 40 -20.37 4.89 -6.25
C LEU A 40 -19.64 6.24 -6.36
N PRO A 41 -19.23 6.85 -5.23
CA PRO A 41 -18.41 8.06 -5.24
C PRO A 41 -17.03 7.84 -5.88
N LEU A 42 -16.42 8.93 -6.37
CA LEU A 42 -15.11 8.87 -7.02
C LEU A 42 -13.97 8.38 -6.10
N ASN A 43 -14.12 8.56 -4.78
CA ASN A 43 -13.12 8.20 -3.80
C ASN A 43 -13.31 6.80 -3.20
N THR A 44 -14.06 5.92 -3.88
CA THR A 44 -14.33 4.56 -3.38
C THR A 44 -13.03 3.81 -3.07
N ASP A 45 -12.01 3.91 -3.92
CA ASP A 45 -10.75 3.22 -3.72
C ASP A 45 -9.95 3.77 -2.54
N GLU A 46 -9.99 5.09 -2.29
CA GLU A 46 -9.42 5.69 -1.08
C GLU A 46 -10.08 5.15 0.19
N VAL A 47 -11.42 5.11 0.22
CA VAL A 47 -12.17 4.63 1.38
C VAL A 47 -11.85 3.16 1.66
N VAL A 48 -11.85 2.32 0.63
CA VAL A 48 -11.56 0.88 0.75
C VAL A 48 -10.12 0.64 1.18
N ALA A 49 -9.14 1.26 0.51
CA ALA A 49 -7.73 1.08 0.84
C ALA A 49 -7.41 1.52 2.28
N THR A 50 -7.98 2.65 2.70
CA THR A 50 -7.82 3.16 4.08
C THR A 50 -8.42 2.20 5.09
N ALA A 51 -9.67 1.78 4.91
CA ALA A 51 -10.36 0.91 5.86
C ALA A 51 -9.66 -0.46 6.00
N VAL A 52 -9.19 -1.04 4.89
CA VAL A 52 -8.48 -2.32 4.91
C VAL A 52 -7.10 -2.19 5.58
N ALA A 53 -6.37 -1.11 5.29
CA ALA A 53 -5.08 -0.87 5.93
C ALA A 53 -5.25 -0.62 7.45
N GLU A 54 -6.25 0.15 7.85
CA GLU A 54 -6.59 0.37 9.26
C GLU A 54 -6.94 -0.92 9.98
N ALA A 55 -7.79 -1.77 9.38
CA ALA A 55 -8.15 -3.07 9.96
C ALA A 55 -6.92 -3.99 10.08
N THR A 56 -6.01 -3.93 9.11
CA THR A 56 -4.75 -4.68 9.13
C THR A 56 -3.87 -4.23 10.30
N VAL A 57 -3.59 -2.92 10.40
CA VAL A 57 -2.75 -2.37 11.48
C VAL A 57 -3.40 -2.53 12.85
N ALA A 58 -4.72 -2.40 12.97
CA ALA A 58 -5.42 -2.69 14.22
C ALA A 58 -5.20 -4.13 14.69
N ARG A 59 -5.08 -5.10 13.77
CA ARG A 59 -4.94 -6.52 14.09
C ARG A 59 -3.50 -6.93 14.42
N VAL A 60 -2.50 -6.32 13.77
CA VAL A 60 -1.10 -6.78 13.87
C VAL A 60 -0.09 -5.70 14.29
N GLY A 61 -0.52 -4.44 14.38
CA GLY A 61 0.30 -3.25 14.64
C GLY A 61 1.26 -3.41 15.80
N GLU A 62 0.72 -3.61 17.01
CA GLU A 62 1.52 -3.71 18.23
C GLU A 62 2.40 -4.97 18.28
N LYS A 63 1.92 -6.08 17.68
CA LYS A 63 2.62 -7.36 17.72
C LYS A 63 3.82 -7.41 16.75
N LEU A 64 3.66 -6.82 15.58
CA LEU A 64 4.61 -6.93 14.47
C LEU A 64 5.32 -5.60 14.15
N ASP A 65 5.13 -4.58 15.00
CA ASP A 65 5.67 -3.23 14.79
C ASP A 65 5.26 -2.65 13.43
N VAL A 66 3.94 -2.73 13.13
CA VAL A 66 3.36 -2.28 11.86
C VAL A 66 2.71 -0.91 12.02
N TRP A 67 3.11 0.03 11.17
CA TRP A 67 2.71 1.43 11.17
C TRP A 67 1.96 1.80 9.90
N LEU A 68 0.83 2.47 10.07
CA LEU A 68 0.03 3.00 8.97
C LEU A 68 0.56 4.36 8.51
N LEU A 69 0.90 4.45 7.22
CA LEU A 69 1.18 5.71 6.55
C LEU A 69 -0.14 6.38 6.09
N PRO A 70 -0.14 7.71 5.87
CA PRO A 70 -1.29 8.39 5.25
C PRO A 70 -1.62 7.80 3.88
N THR A 71 -2.90 7.62 3.56
CA THR A 71 -3.35 7.13 2.25
C THR A 71 -2.92 8.06 1.12
N LEU A 72 -2.38 7.47 0.05
CA LEU A 72 -2.22 8.20 -1.21
C LEU A 72 -3.53 8.14 -1.99
N THR A 73 -4.20 9.28 -2.03
CA THR A 73 -5.50 9.43 -2.69
C THR A 73 -5.37 9.65 -4.20
N TYR A 74 -4.28 10.25 -4.66
CA TYR A 74 -3.99 10.45 -6.09
C TYR A 74 -2.93 9.46 -6.54
N THR A 75 -3.32 8.52 -7.40
CA THR A 75 -2.45 7.45 -7.90
C THR A 75 -2.67 7.24 -9.40
N LYS A 76 -2.11 6.16 -9.94
CA LYS A 76 -2.32 5.76 -11.32
C LYS A 76 -3.79 5.38 -11.55
N SER A 77 -4.48 6.19 -12.37
CA SER A 77 -5.86 5.92 -12.84
C SER A 77 -6.12 6.45 -14.27
N ASN A 78 -5.10 6.37 -15.13
CA ASN A 78 -5.19 6.89 -16.50
C ASN A 78 -6.23 6.17 -17.40
N GLU A 79 -6.64 4.96 -17.03
CA GLU A 79 -7.74 4.19 -17.65
C GLU A 79 -9.11 4.86 -17.49
N HIS A 80 -9.27 5.72 -16.47
CA HIS A 80 -10.47 6.49 -16.19
C HIS A 80 -10.32 7.97 -16.57
N ALA A 81 -9.23 8.35 -17.27
CA ALA A 81 -8.94 9.74 -17.64
C ALA A 81 -10.02 10.39 -18.52
N TRP A 82 -10.84 9.58 -19.20
CA TRP A 82 -11.96 10.03 -20.02
C TRP A 82 -13.17 10.48 -19.18
N ALA A 83 -13.25 10.07 -17.91
CA ALA A 83 -14.40 10.32 -17.06
C ALA A 83 -14.26 11.66 -16.29
N PRO A 84 -15.31 12.49 -16.24
CA PRO A 84 -15.30 13.74 -15.47
C PRO A 84 -15.01 13.49 -13.99
N GLY A 85 -14.10 14.29 -13.42
CA GLY A 85 -13.74 14.23 -12.00
C GLY A 85 -12.61 13.26 -11.65
N THR A 86 -12.17 12.38 -12.57
CA THR A 86 -11.00 11.53 -12.35
C THR A 86 -9.74 12.39 -12.17
N ILE A 87 -8.96 12.11 -11.13
CA ILE A 87 -7.64 12.71 -10.90
C ILE A 87 -6.62 11.58 -10.88
N TRP A 88 -5.61 11.66 -11.75
CA TRP A 88 -4.69 10.55 -11.97
C TRP A 88 -3.24 11.02 -12.14
N LEU A 89 -2.32 10.15 -11.77
CA LEU A 89 -0.89 10.26 -12.04
C LEU A 89 -0.48 9.27 -13.13
N SER A 90 0.55 9.60 -13.91
CA SER A 90 1.21 8.58 -14.73
C SER A 90 1.89 7.53 -13.85
N SER A 91 2.07 6.31 -14.35
CA SER A 91 2.83 5.28 -13.64
C SER A 91 4.23 5.78 -13.27
N THR A 92 4.90 6.48 -14.20
CA THR A 92 6.22 7.07 -13.96
C THR A 92 6.20 8.07 -12.81
N THR A 93 5.24 9.01 -12.81
CA THR A 93 5.10 10.00 -11.73
C THR A 93 4.82 9.34 -10.39
N MET A 94 3.93 8.35 -10.36
CA MET A 94 3.61 7.62 -9.14
C MET A 94 4.83 6.88 -8.58
N LEU A 95 5.60 6.20 -9.45
CA LEU A 95 6.82 5.51 -9.04
C LEU A 95 7.87 6.50 -8.54
N SER A 96 8.08 7.63 -9.21
CA SER A 96 9.01 8.66 -8.72
C SER A 96 8.65 9.20 -7.34
N VAL A 97 7.35 9.36 -7.02
CA VAL A 97 6.91 9.74 -5.67
C VAL A 97 7.32 8.68 -4.64
N LEU A 98 7.16 7.39 -4.97
CA LEU A 98 7.53 6.30 -4.08
C LEU A 98 9.06 6.17 -3.94
N ASP A 99 9.82 6.39 -5.01
CA ASP A 99 11.29 6.36 -5.01
C ASP A 99 11.88 7.49 -4.15
N ASP A 100 11.25 8.67 -4.14
CA ASP A 100 11.67 9.82 -3.31
C ASP A 100 11.42 9.58 -1.82
N TRP A 101 10.56 8.62 -1.46
CA TRP A 101 10.34 8.28 -0.06
C TRP A 101 11.52 7.50 0.48
N GLN A 102 12.37 8.19 1.25
CA GLN A 102 13.52 7.62 1.95
C GLN A 102 13.14 6.67 3.11
N LEU A 103 11.91 6.15 3.12
CA LEU A 103 11.52 5.12 4.07
C LEU A 103 12.31 3.84 3.73
N PRO A 104 12.74 3.07 4.74
CA PRO A 104 13.43 1.81 4.49
C PRO A 104 12.56 0.95 3.57
N GLN A 105 13.07 0.61 2.39
CA GLN A 105 12.39 -0.31 1.51
C GLN A 105 12.35 -1.66 2.21
N GLN A 106 11.17 -2.05 2.65
CA GLN A 106 10.89 -3.40 3.10
C GLN A 106 10.02 -4.03 2.01
N GLU A 107 10.38 -5.24 1.59
CA GLU A 107 9.55 -6.00 0.65
C GLU A 107 8.21 -6.31 1.30
N ILE A 108 7.19 -5.51 0.98
CA ILE A 108 5.81 -5.75 1.40
C ILE A 108 4.93 -5.74 0.16
N HIS A 109 4.56 -6.95 -0.24
CA HIS A 109 3.69 -7.23 -1.37
C HIS A 109 2.24 -7.21 -0.90
N ALA A 110 1.62 -6.03 -0.86
CA ALA A 110 0.18 -5.90 -0.66
C ALA A 110 -0.42 -5.17 -1.85
N VAL A 111 -0.85 -5.94 -2.86
CA VAL A 111 -1.64 -5.43 -3.97
C VAL A 111 -3.10 -5.57 -3.58
N PHE A 112 -3.82 -4.46 -3.46
CA PHE A 112 -5.29 -4.45 -3.44
C PHE A 112 -5.75 -3.96 -4.81
N PRO A 113 -5.84 -4.83 -5.82
CA PRO A 113 -6.39 -4.37 -7.07
C PRO A 113 -7.89 -4.17 -6.90
N SER A 114 -8.41 -3.18 -7.63
CA SER A 114 -9.83 -3.09 -7.99
C SER A 114 -10.41 -4.51 -8.18
N PRO A 115 -11.59 -4.83 -7.62
CA PRO A 115 -12.16 -6.18 -7.65
C PRO A 115 -12.42 -6.68 -9.09
N ARG A 116 -12.39 -5.77 -10.08
CA ARG A 116 -12.34 -6.16 -11.49
C ARG A 116 -11.02 -6.84 -11.82
N MET A 117 -11.14 -8.06 -12.34
CA MET A 117 -10.01 -8.87 -12.79
C MET A 117 -9.05 -9.29 -11.67
N LEU A 118 -9.48 -9.26 -10.40
CA LEU A 118 -8.68 -9.72 -9.26
C LEU A 118 -8.04 -11.11 -9.52
N PRO A 119 -8.75 -12.13 -10.05
CA PRO A 119 -8.13 -13.40 -10.37
C PRO A 119 -7.00 -13.27 -11.40
N ALA A 120 -7.21 -12.51 -12.48
CA ALA A 120 -6.22 -12.35 -13.54
C ALA A 120 -4.98 -11.56 -13.06
N LYS A 121 -5.19 -10.49 -12.29
CA LYS A 121 -4.11 -9.68 -11.71
C LYS A 121 -3.27 -10.48 -10.71
N VAL A 122 -3.91 -11.30 -9.87
CA VAL A 122 -3.21 -12.22 -8.94
C VAL A 122 -2.40 -13.25 -9.72
N THR A 123 -2.98 -13.90 -10.74
CA THR A 123 -2.25 -14.87 -11.57
C THR A 123 -1.04 -14.25 -12.26
N GLN A 124 -1.19 -13.03 -12.81
CA GLN A 124 -0.12 -12.35 -13.50
C GLN A 124 1.03 -11.94 -12.55
N PHE A 125 0.67 -11.51 -11.34
CA PHE A 125 1.64 -11.20 -10.29
C PHE A 125 2.38 -12.45 -9.79
N ILE A 126 1.67 -13.57 -9.59
CA ILE A 126 2.29 -14.87 -9.24
C ILE A 126 3.27 -15.29 -10.33
N ALA A 127 2.86 -15.27 -11.60
CA ALA A 127 3.74 -15.64 -12.72
C ALA A 127 4.98 -14.74 -12.81
N TRP A 128 4.84 -13.45 -12.50
CA TRP A 128 5.98 -12.54 -12.43
C TRP A 128 6.92 -12.87 -11.26
N LEU A 129 6.38 -13.09 -10.05
CA LEU A 129 7.15 -13.47 -8.85
C LEU A 129 7.87 -14.81 -9.03
N GLU A 130 7.22 -15.81 -9.62
CA GLU A 130 7.83 -17.11 -9.96
C GLU A 130 9.06 -16.94 -10.88
N GLY A 131 9.07 -15.90 -11.71
CA GLY A 131 10.24 -15.54 -12.53
C GLY A 131 11.33 -14.77 -11.80
N GLN A 132 11.07 -14.24 -10.60
CA GLN A 132 12.05 -13.50 -9.79
C GLN A 132 12.80 -14.39 -8.80
N PHE A 133 12.31 -15.59 -8.53
CA PHE A 133 12.88 -16.48 -7.53
C PHE A 133 13.32 -17.83 -8.13
N ASP A 134 14.45 -18.38 -7.67
CA ASP A 134 14.83 -19.76 -8.00
C ASP A 134 14.11 -20.78 -7.11
N GLN A 135 14.16 -22.07 -7.47
CA GLN A 135 13.34 -23.12 -6.86
C GLN A 135 13.59 -23.36 -5.36
N ASP A 136 14.63 -22.76 -4.77
CA ASP A 136 15.01 -22.94 -3.38
C ASP A 136 15.25 -21.59 -2.67
N TRP A 137 14.69 -20.49 -3.20
CA TRP A 137 14.92 -19.15 -2.65
C TRP A 137 14.55 -19.05 -1.16
N TRP A 138 13.49 -19.74 -0.74
CA TRP A 138 13.04 -19.81 0.65
C TRP A 138 13.95 -20.63 1.58
N ALA A 139 14.86 -21.43 1.02
CA ALA A 139 15.78 -22.28 1.76
C ALA A 139 17.13 -21.60 2.05
N ARG A 140 17.43 -20.49 1.37
CA ARG A 140 18.63 -19.68 1.64
C ARG A 140 18.44 -18.85 2.90
N ARG A 141 18.99 -19.33 4.01
CA ARG A 141 19.22 -18.50 5.21
C ARG A 141 20.48 -17.69 4.97
N ASP A 142 20.34 -16.54 4.33
CA ASP A 142 21.40 -15.56 4.26
C ASP A 142 21.49 -14.88 5.64
N LEU A 143 22.21 -15.52 6.55
CA LEU A 143 22.67 -14.90 7.80
C LEU A 143 23.92 -14.07 7.45
N GLY A 144 23.69 -12.86 6.95
CA GLY A 144 24.70 -11.82 6.74
C GLY A 144 24.28 -10.54 7.46
#